data_AF-A0A7Y0DE88-F1
#
_entry.id   AF-A0A7Y0DE88-F1
#
_cell.length_a   1.000
_cell.length_b   1.000
_cell.length_c   1.000
_cell.angle_alpha   90.00
_cell.angle_beta   90.00
_cell.angle_gamma   90.00
#
_symmetry.space_group_name_H-M   'P 1'
#
loop_
_entity.id
_entity.type
_entity.pdbx_description
1 polymer ?
#
loop_
_entity_poly.entity_id
_entity_poly.type
_entity_poly.pdbx_seq_one_letter_code
_entity_poly.pdbx_strand_id
1 'polypeptide(L)' 'MSPQEPEPIAIDTIKVIEIGIALWVVALGVIMIVPALHLGDKHWWPWACVSGIVGGGLALWYVRRGRGNAATALRARTP' A
#
# COMPACT_ATOMS: atom_id res chain seq x y z
N MET A 1 8.99 36.16 5.06
CA MET A 1 7.99 35.25 4.45
C MET A 1 8.20 33.88 5.08
N SER A 2 7.27 33.39 5.90
CA SER A 2 7.28 31.97 6.28
C SER A 2 6.97 31.12 5.03
N PRO A 3 7.51 29.89 4.82
CA PRO A 3 6.77 28.89 4.09
C PRO A 3 5.30 28.87 4.45
N GLN A 4 4.52 29.04 3.38
CA GLN A 4 3.19 28.48 3.31
C GLN A 4 3.34 26.98 3.51
N GLU A 5 2.79 26.47 4.61
CA GLU A 5 2.61 25.04 4.75
C GLU A 5 1.73 24.55 3.60
N PRO A 6 2.14 23.49 2.88
CA PRO A 6 1.33 22.92 1.83
C PRO A 6 -0.04 22.51 2.39
N GLU A 7 -1.11 22.85 1.68
CA GLU A 7 -2.45 22.40 2.04
C GLU A 7 -2.48 20.86 2.05
N PRO A 8 -3.01 20.22 3.12
CA PRO A 8 -3.03 18.77 3.23
C PRO A 8 -3.82 18.15 2.07
N ILE A 9 -3.15 17.37 1.22
CA ILE A 9 -3.82 16.64 0.14
C ILE A 9 -4.67 15.52 0.76
N ALA A 10 -5.97 15.59 0.52
CA ALA A 10 -6.91 14.54 0.91
C ALA A 10 -6.77 13.32 -0.01
N ILE A 11 -5.89 12.38 0.35
CA ILE A 11 -5.79 11.06 -0.27
C ILE A 11 -6.44 10.02 0.63
N ASP A 12 -7.31 9.20 0.05
CA ASP A 12 -7.80 7.99 0.69
C ASP A 12 -6.67 6.94 0.74
N THR A 13 -5.89 7.00 1.81
CA THR A 13 -4.73 6.11 2.02
C THR A 13 -5.15 4.64 2.06
N ILE A 14 -6.32 4.33 2.61
CA ILE A 14 -6.84 2.96 2.68
C ILE A 14 -7.06 2.43 1.26
N LYS A 15 -7.76 3.20 0.42
CA LYS A 15 -8.03 2.82 -0.97
C LYS A 15 -6.74 2.64 -1.78
N VAL A 16 -5.75 3.50 -1.58
CA VAL A 16 -4.44 3.36 -2.24
C VAL A 16 -3.74 2.06 -1.83
N ILE A 17 -3.72 1.73 -0.54
CA ILE A 17 -3.12 0.49 -0.04
C ILE A 17 -3.85 -0.74 -0.59
N GLU A 18 -5.20 -0.72 -0.59
CA GLU A 18 -6.01 -1.82 -1.11
C GLU A 18 -5.76 -2.08 -2.60
N ILE A 19 -5.68 -1.02 -3.41
CA ILE A 19 -5.32 -1.13 -4.84
C ILE A 19 -3.90 -1.72 -5.00
N GLY A 20 -2.93 -1.25 -4.21
CA GLY A 20 -1.56 -1.76 -4.26
C GLY A 20 -1.48 -3.26 -3.93
N ILE A 21 -2.17 -3.70 -2.87
CA ILE A 21 -2.27 -5.13 -2.52
C ILE A 21 -2.92 -5.93 -3.65
N ALA A 22 -4.03 -5.43 -4.21
CA ALA A 22 -4.73 -6.11 -5.29
C ALA A 22 -3.83 -6.29 -6.52
N LEU A 23 -3.05 -5.27 -6.89
CA LEU A 23 -2.07 -5.35 -7.97
C LEU A 23 -0.99 -6.41 -7.68
N TRP A 24 -0.49 -6.49 -6.45
CA TRP A 24 0.48 -7.53 -6.07
C TRP A 24 -0.11 -8.94 -6.11
N VAL A 25 -1.37 -9.13 -5.73
CA VAL A 25 -2.07 -10.42 -5.86
C VAL A 25 -2.19 -10.82 -7.31
N VAL A 26 -2.59 -9.89 -8.19
CA VAL A 26 -2.67 -10.13 -9.64
C VAL A 26 -1.28 -10.48 -10.20
N ALA A 27 -0.25 -9.71 -9.85
CA ALA A 27 1.13 -9.95 -10.28
C ALA A 27 1.62 -11.33 -9.82
N LEU A 28 1.33 -11.73 -8.58
CA LEU A 28 1.66 -13.07 -8.07
C LEU A 28 0.97 -14.15 -8.90
N GLY A 29 -0.32 -13.99 -9.21
CA GLY A 29 -1.05 -14.92 -10.08
C GLY A 29 -0.41 -15.07 -11.45
N VAL A 30 -0.05 -13.96 -12.10
CA VAL A 30 0.65 -13.96 -13.39
C VAL A 30 2.00 -14.66 -13.30
N ILE A 31 2.80 -14.36 -12.27
CA ILE A 31 4.11 -14.99 -12.06
C ILE A 31 3.96 -16.49 -11.88
N MET A 32 2.98 -16.97 -11.11
CA MET A 32 2.75 -18.41 -10.91
C MET A 32 2.30 -19.11 -12.19
N ILE A 33 1.54 -18.43 -13.07
CA ILE A 33 1.09 -18.99 -14.36
C ILE A 33 2.22 -19.07 -15.38
N VAL A 34 3.20 -18.16 -15.33
CA VAL A 34 4.29 -18.06 -16.32
C VAL A 34 5.61 -18.56 -15.70
N PRO A 35 6.03 -19.82 -15.96
CA PRO A 35 7.22 -20.40 -15.34
C PRO A 35 8.52 -19.61 -15.59
N ALA A 36 8.62 -18.96 -16.76
CA ALA A 36 9.75 -18.11 -17.11
C ALA A 36 9.95 -16.89 -16.19
N LEU A 37 8.96 -16.57 -15.34
CA LEU A 37 9.01 -15.47 -14.37
C LEU A 37 9.43 -15.91 -12.95
N HIS A 38 9.47 -17.20 -12.65
CA HIS A 38 9.83 -17.68 -11.30
C HIS A 38 10.75 -18.91 -11.27
N LEU A 39 11.26 -19.35 -12.42
CA LEU A 39 12.28 -20.39 -12.49
C LEU A 39 13.68 -19.79 -12.68
N GLY A 40 14.71 -20.57 -12.31
CA GLY A 40 16.11 -20.17 -12.40
C GLY A 40 16.42 -18.93 -11.55
N ASP A 41 17.10 -17.96 -12.14
CA ASP A 41 17.57 -16.74 -11.45
C ASP A 41 16.43 -15.84 -10.94
N LYS A 42 15.19 -16.08 -11.41
CA LYS A 42 14.00 -15.29 -11.03
C LYS A 42 13.15 -15.93 -9.94
N HIS A 43 13.62 -17.01 -9.30
CA HIS A 43 12.88 -17.69 -8.22
C HIS A 43 12.50 -16.79 -7.04
N TRP A 44 13.10 -15.61 -6.91
CA TRP A 44 12.79 -14.61 -5.88
C TRP A 44 11.60 -13.70 -6.23
N TRP A 45 11.14 -13.67 -7.49
CA TRP A 45 10.03 -12.81 -7.94
C TRP A 45 8.69 -13.07 -7.20
N PRO A 46 8.27 -14.32 -6.93
CA PRO A 46 7.10 -14.59 -6.10
C PRO A 46 7.24 -13.95 -4.71
N TRP A 47 8.43 -13.99 -4.11
CA TRP A 47 8.68 -13.42 -2.79
C TRP A 47 8.60 -11.90 -2.77
N ALA A 48 8.94 -11.22 -3.85
CA ALA A 48 8.69 -9.78 -3.99
C ALA A 48 7.18 -9.47 -3.91
N CYS A 49 6.35 -10.26 -4.60
CA CYS A 49 4.90 -10.09 -4.55
C CYS A 49 4.32 -10.40 -3.17
N VAL A 50 4.76 -11.50 -2.55
CA VAL A 50 4.37 -11.86 -1.18
C VAL A 50 4.74 -10.75 -0.20
N SER A 51 5.94 -10.17 -0.35
CA SER A 51 6.38 -9.04 0.48
C SER A 51 5.50 -7.80 0.29
N GLY A 52 5.09 -7.51 -0.95
CA GLY A 52 4.14 -6.43 -1.26
C GLY A 52 2.77 -6.64 -0.62
N ILE A 53 2.24 -7.87 -0.66
CA ILE A 53 0.96 -8.23 -0.04
C ILE A 53 1.05 -8.12 1.49
N VAL A 54 2.09 -8.71 2.10
CA VAL A 54 2.29 -8.69 3.57
C VAL A 54 2.53 -7.26 4.04
N GLY A 55 3.42 -6.52 3.40
CA GLY A 55 3.71 -5.13 3.73
C GLY A 55 2.49 -4.23 3.59
N GLY A 56 1.73 -4.39 2.50
CA GLY A 56 0.46 -3.69 2.30
C GLY A 56 -0.56 -4.06 3.38
N GLY A 57 -0.69 -5.35 3.74
CA GLY A 57 -1.58 -5.81 4.80
C GLY A 57 -1.21 -5.23 6.17
N LEU A 58 0.08 -5.15 6.49
CA LEU A 58 0.57 -4.49 7.70
C LEU A 58 0.28 -2.99 7.69
N ALA A 59 0.49 -2.31 6.56
CA ALA A 59 0.15 -0.90 6.41
C ALA A 59 -1.37 -0.66 6.59
N LEU A 60 -2.20 -1.51 5.98
CA LEU A 60 -3.66 -1.44 6.11
C LEU A 60 -4.09 -1.64 7.56
N TRP A 61 -3.53 -2.63 8.25
CA TRP A 61 -3.79 -2.86 9.68
C TRP A 61 -3.37 -1.66 10.54
N TYR A 62 -2.21 -1.08 10.26
CA TYR A 62 -1.70 0.10 10.96
C TYR A 62 -2.62 1.32 10.78
N VAL A 63 -3.01 1.61 9.54
CA VAL A 63 -3.88 2.74 9.19
C VAL A 63 -5.29 2.53 9.78
N ARG A 64 -5.85 1.32 9.68
CA ARG A 64 -7.18 0.98 10.24
C ARG A 64 -7.24 1.11 11.77
N ARG A 65 -6.11 0.94 12.47
CA ARG A 65 -6.01 1.22 13.92
C ARG A 65 -5.97 2.71 14.26
N GLY A 66 -6.24 3.60 13.30
CA GLY A 66 -6.29 5.05 13.49
C GLY A 66 -4.92 5.71 13.56
N ARG A 67 -3.83 4.96 13.37
CA ARG A 67 -2.45 5.46 13.44
C ARG A 67 -1.96 6.08 12.14
N GLY A 68 -2.74 5.98 11.06
CA GLY A 68 -2.42 6.51 9.74
C GLY A 68 -3.32 7.64 9.26
N ASN A 69 -4.26 8.12 10.09
CA ASN A 69 -5.30 9.01 9.59
C ASN A 69 -4.99 10.49 9.79
N ALA A 70 -4.55 11.13 8.70
CA ALA A 70 -4.78 12.56 8.47
C ALA A 70 -6.27 12.94 8.63
N ALA A 71 -7.21 12.01 8.44
CA ALA A 71 -8.63 12.17 8.74
C ALA A 71 -8.96 12.37 10.24
N THR A 72 -8.11 11.89 11.16
CA THR A 72 -8.22 12.20 12.60
C THR A 72 -7.81 13.65 12.86
N ALA A 73 -6.82 14.16 12.13
CA ALA A 73 -6.40 15.56 12.21
C ALA A 73 -7.43 16.53 11.60
N LEU A 74 -8.14 16.14 10.53
CA LEU A 74 -9.19 16.96 9.92
C LEU A 74 -10.47 17.02 10.79
N ARG A 75 -10.88 15.90 11.40
CA ARG A 75 -12.01 15.86 12.34
C ARG A 75 -11.77 16.64 13.62
N ALA A 76 -10.52 16.79 14.06
CA ALA A 76 -10.17 17.63 15.21
C ALA A 76 -10.27 19.14 14.92
N ARG A 77 -10.43 19.55 13.66
CA ARG A 77 -10.48 20.96 13.22
C ARG A 77 -11.89 21.50 12.98
N THR A 78 -12.93 20.69 13.12
CA THR A 78 -14.33 21.15 13.04
C THR A 78 -14.99 20.89 14.41
N PRO A 79 -15.41 21.94 15.14
CA PRO A 79 -16.06 21.80 16.44
C PRO A 79 -17.44 21.13 16.34
#